data_AF-A0A9B0X1N8-F1
#
_entry.id   AF-A0A9B0X1N8-F1
#
_cell.length_a   1.000
_cell.length_b   1.000
_cell.length_c   1.000
_cell.angle_alpha   90.00
_cell.angle_beta   90.00
_cell.angle_gamma   90.00
#
_symmetry.space_group_name_H-M   'P 1'
#
loop_
_entity.id
_entity.type
_entity.pdbx_description
1 polymer ?
#
loop_
_entity_poly.entity_id
_entity_poly.type
_entity_poly.pdbx_seq_one_letter_code
_entity_poly.pdbx_strand_id
1 'polypeptide(L)'
;MGNKNFHEVMLALTVLETCVKNCGHRFHVLVASQDFVEGVLVRTILPKNNPPNIVHDKVLNLIQSWADAFRSSPDLTGVVAVYEDLRRKGLEFPMTDLDMLSPIHTPQRTVFNLEAPSGQNSVRDDASQRADHTQHTASLPTLATLSSDTSITPTPEQIGKLRSELEMVSGNVRVMSEMLTELVPTQAEPADLELLQ
;
A
#
# COMPACT_ATOMS: atom_id res chain seq x y z
N MET A 1 -0.30 -13.33 34.33
CA MET A 1 -0.75 -11.94 34.19
C MET A 1 -1.92 -11.91 33.22
N GLY A 2 -3.16 -11.85 33.72
CA GLY A 2 -4.36 -11.77 32.88
C GLY A 2 -5.24 -10.68 33.44
N ASN A 3 -5.07 -9.46 32.94
CA ASN A 3 -5.93 -8.34 33.32
C ASN A 3 -7.30 -8.57 32.66
N LYS A 4 -8.37 -8.60 33.46
CA LYS A 4 -9.74 -8.78 32.98
C LYS A 4 -10.35 -7.45 32.49
N ASN A 5 -9.66 -6.34 32.71
CA ASN A 5 -10.06 -5.05 32.16
C ASN A 5 -9.60 -4.95 30.70
N PHE A 6 -10.47 -5.35 29.78
CA PHE A 6 -10.17 -5.31 28.34
C PHE A 6 -9.98 -3.89 27.79
N HIS A 7 -10.48 -2.86 28.46
CA HIS A 7 -10.19 -1.47 28.10
C HIS A 7 -8.71 -1.14 28.35
N GLU A 8 -8.17 -1.53 29.52
CA GLU A 8 -6.74 -1.37 29.80
C GLU A 8 -5.88 -2.22 28.85
N VAL A 9 -6.31 -3.42 28.50
CA VAL A 9 -5.62 -4.26 27.51
C VAL A 9 -5.58 -3.56 26.15
N MET A 10 -6.70 -3.00 25.67
CA MET A 10 -6.75 -2.25 24.41
C MET A 10 -5.83 -1.02 24.42
N LEU A 11 -5.80 -0.28 25.52
CA LEU A 11 -4.89 0.86 25.68
C LEU A 11 -3.43 0.40 25.64
N ALA A 12 -3.09 -0.67 26.35
CA ALA A 12 -1.74 -1.24 26.34
C ALA A 12 -1.32 -1.73 24.95
N LEU A 13 -2.21 -2.41 24.21
CA LEU A 13 -1.97 -2.82 22.83
C LEU A 13 -1.77 -1.61 21.90
N THR A 14 -2.51 -0.52 22.12
CA THR A 14 -2.37 0.73 21.35
C THR A 14 -1.04 1.43 21.62
N VAL A 15 -0.62 1.48 22.89
CA VAL A 15 0.71 1.99 23.27
C VAL A 15 1.80 1.14 22.65
N LEU A 16 1.66 -0.19 22.72
CA LEU A 16 2.62 -1.13 22.15
C LEU A 16 2.76 -0.95 20.63
N GLU A 17 1.63 -0.83 19.91
CA GLU A 17 1.61 -0.51 18.48
C GLU A 17 2.35 0.80 18.18
N THR A 18 2.06 1.85 18.97
CA THR A 18 2.69 3.16 18.81
C THR A 18 4.19 3.09 19.06
N CYS A 19 4.64 2.35 20.07
CA CYS A 19 6.06 2.13 20.33
C CYS A 19 6.74 1.38 19.17
N VAL A 20 6.11 0.36 18.60
CA VAL A 20 6.70 -0.33 17.43
C VAL A 20 6.84 0.62 16.24
N LYS A 21 5.85 1.48 15.99
CA LYS A 21 5.89 2.45 14.88
C LYS A 21 6.89 3.58 15.09
N ASN A 22 7.11 4.02 16.33
CA ASN A 22 7.87 5.24 16.63
C ASN A 22 9.24 4.98 17.28
N CYS A 23 9.53 3.76 17.73
CA CYS A 23 10.83 3.39 18.27
C CYS A 23 11.71 2.71 17.21
N GLY A 24 13.01 2.69 17.49
CA GLY A 24 14.00 2.07 16.61
C GLY A 24 14.24 0.59 16.90
N HIS A 25 15.17 0.04 16.12
CA HIS A 25 15.54 -1.37 16.08
C HIS A 25 15.78 -2.03 17.46
N ARG A 26 16.38 -1.31 18.42
CA ARG A 26 16.62 -1.83 19.79
C ARG A 26 15.34 -2.25 20.51
N PHE A 27 14.23 -1.57 20.25
CA PHE A 27 12.93 -1.95 20.78
C PHE A 27 12.34 -3.13 19.98
N HIS A 28 12.49 -3.10 18.65
CA HIS A 28 12.00 -4.13 17.75
C HIS A 28 12.56 -5.52 18.07
N VAL A 29 13.86 -5.63 18.39
CA VAL A 29 14.49 -6.91 18.76
C VAL A 29 13.83 -7.55 19.98
N LEU A 30 13.39 -6.74 20.94
CA LEU A 30 12.72 -7.25 22.15
C LEU A 30 11.28 -7.66 21.86
N VAL A 31 10.54 -6.80 21.16
CA VAL A 31 9.09 -6.97 20.93
C VAL A 31 8.78 -8.01 19.85
N ALA A 32 9.68 -8.21 18.88
CA ALA A 32 9.55 -9.22 17.83
C ALA A 32 10.09 -10.60 18.26
N SER A 33 10.61 -10.74 19.49
CA SER A 33 11.04 -12.02 20.02
C SER A 33 9.86 -12.98 20.16
N GLN A 34 10.09 -14.26 19.87
CA GLN A 34 9.05 -15.29 19.96
C GLN A 34 8.45 -15.37 21.38
N ASP A 35 9.29 -15.31 22.41
CA ASP A 35 8.86 -15.35 23.81
C ASP A 35 7.92 -14.20 24.17
N PHE A 36 8.20 -12.98 23.67
CA PHE A 36 7.34 -11.83 23.91
C PHE A 36 6.01 -11.98 23.16
N VAL A 37 6.04 -12.32 21.87
CA VAL A 37 4.84 -12.45 21.04
C VAL A 37 3.93 -13.56 21.58
N GLU A 38 4.47 -14.73 21.87
CA GLU A 38 3.69 -15.84 22.46
C GLU A 38 3.21 -15.51 23.88
N GLY A 39 4.10 -14.95 24.70
CA GLY A 39 3.85 -14.68 26.10
C GLY A 39 2.84 -13.56 26.35
N VAL A 40 2.81 -12.55 25.49
CA VAL A 40 1.95 -11.38 25.64
C VAL A 40 0.79 -11.44 24.66
N LEU A 41 1.05 -11.50 23.36
CA LEU A 41 0.02 -11.39 22.33
C LEU A 41 -0.81 -12.67 22.22
N VAL A 42 -0.18 -13.82 21.95
CA VAL A 42 -0.90 -15.10 21.78
C VAL A 42 -1.63 -15.51 23.06
N ARG A 43 -1.00 -15.30 24.22
CA ARG A 43 -1.64 -15.56 25.51
C ARG A 43 -2.87 -14.68 25.76
N THR A 44 -2.93 -13.47 25.19
CA THR A 44 -4.10 -12.58 25.32
C THR A 44 -5.31 -13.11 24.57
N ILE A 45 -5.09 -13.74 23.41
CA ILE A 45 -6.16 -14.32 22.56
C ILE A 45 -6.50 -15.78 22.86
N LEU A 46 -5.85 -16.37 23.87
CA LEU A 46 -6.09 -17.76 24.23
C LEU A 46 -7.54 -17.95 24.73
N PRO A 47 -8.23 -19.06 24.38
CA PRO A 47 -9.62 -19.29 24.81
C PRO A 47 -9.83 -19.19 26.33
N LYS A 48 -8.80 -19.51 27.11
CA LYS A 48 -8.78 -19.37 28.58
C LYS A 48 -9.03 -17.95 29.07
N ASN A 49 -8.63 -16.94 28.29
CA ASN A 49 -8.81 -15.53 28.64
C ASN A 49 -10.16 -14.97 28.18
N ASN A 50 -10.86 -15.66 27.27
CA ASN A 50 -12.15 -15.29 26.69
C ASN A 50 -12.25 -13.78 26.35
N PRO A 51 -11.33 -13.24 25.53
CA PRO A 51 -11.33 -11.83 25.18
C PRO A 51 -12.53 -11.46 24.28
N PRO A 52 -12.99 -10.21 24.32
CA PRO A 52 -13.95 -9.70 23.35
C PRO A 52 -13.31 -9.63 21.96
N ASN A 53 -14.12 -9.79 20.91
CA ASN A 53 -13.65 -9.82 19.51
C ASN A 53 -12.74 -8.65 19.15
N ILE A 54 -13.05 -7.44 19.62
CA ILE A 54 -12.23 -6.24 19.36
C ILE A 54 -10.76 -6.40 19.81
N VAL A 55 -10.51 -7.07 20.94
CA VAL A 55 -9.16 -7.34 21.44
C VAL A 55 -8.51 -8.44 20.61
N HIS A 56 -9.29 -9.47 20.27
CA HIS A 56 -8.83 -10.57 19.43
C HIS A 56 -8.33 -10.06 18.08
N ASP A 57 -9.17 -9.30 17.37
CA ASP A 57 -8.88 -8.72 16.06
C ASP A 57 -7.69 -7.76 16.13
N LYS A 58 -7.60 -6.95 17.20
CA LYS A 58 -6.45 -6.06 17.42
C LYS A 58 -5.14 -6.83 17.53
N VAL A 59 -5.12 -7.94 18.28
CA VAL A 59 -3.92 -8.76 18.43
C VAL A 59 -3.53 -9.43 17.12
N LEU A 60 -4.49 -9.98 16.37
CA LEU A 60 -4.20 -10.59 15.07
C LEU A 60 -3.60 -9.58 14.09
N ASN A 61 -4.19 -8.38 14.03
CA ASN A 61 -3.68 -7.28 13.21
C ASN A 61 -2.24 -6.90 13.57
N LEU A 62 -1.89 -6.85 14.86
CA LEU A 62 -0.52 -6.56 15.29
C LEU A 62 0.45 -7.65 14.87
N ILE A 63 0.13 -8.92 15.12
CA ILE A 63 1.00 -10.05 14.76
C ILE A 63 1.25 -10.08 13.25
N GLN A 64 0.20 -9.91 12.44
CA GLN A 64 0.29 -9.89 10.98
C GLN A 64 1.10 -8.69 10.48
N SER A 65 0.77 -7.48 10.94
CA SER A 65 1.46 -6.26 10.50
C SER A 65 2.95 -6.30 10.82
N TRP A 66 3.32 -6.83 11.98
CA TRP A 66 4.72 -6.95 12.38
C TRP A 66 5.43 -8.09 11.65
N ALA A 67 4.76 -9.22 11.41
CA ALA A 67 5.32 -10.29 10.59
C ALA A 67 5.63 -9.81 9.17
N ASP A 68 4.75 -9.02 8.56
CA ASP A 68 4.99 -8.46 7.24
C ASP A 68 6.07 -7.38 7.25
N ALA A 69 6.06 -6.47 8.23
CA ALA A 69 7.05 -5.40 8.34
C ALA A 69 8.47 -5.91 8.62
N PHE A 70 8.60 -6.99 9.38
CA PHE A 70 9.90 -7.52 9.83
C PHE A 70 10.39 -8.73 9.03
N ARG A 71 9.65 -9.22 8.04
CA ARG A 71 10.01 -10.42 7.24
C ARG A 71 11.39 -10.33 6.58
N SER A 72 11.85 -9.14 6.21
CA SER A 72 13.16 -8.91 5.58
C SER A 72 14.32 -8.78 6.57
N SER A 73 14.04 -8.73 7.88
CA SER A 73 15.03 -8.52 8.94
C SER A 73 15.30 -9.83 9.69
N PRO A 74 16.48 -10.47 9.52
CA PRO A 74 16.75 -11.82 10.01
C PRO A 74 16.82 -11.92 11.55
N ASP A 75 17.04 -10.80 12.23
CA ASP A 75 17.07 -10.67 13.69
C ASP A 75 15.68 -10.44 14.31
N LEU A 76 14.64 -10.21 13.50
CA LEU A 76 13.27 -9.94 13.93
C LEU A 76 12.28 -11.05 13.51
N THR A 77 12.78 -12.23 13.17
CA THR A 77 11.96 -13.33 12.62
C THR A 77 11.07 -14.04 13.65
N GLY A 78 11.20 -13.73 14.94
CA GLY A 78 10.41 -14.37 16.00
C GLY A 78 8.90 -14.20 15.79
N VAL A 79 8.45 -12.98 15.47
CA VAL A 79 7.03 -12.72 15.17
C VAL A 79 6.56 -13.41 13.88
N VAL A 80 7.44 -13.55 12.87
CA VAL A 80 7.13 -14.24 11.61
C VAL A 80 6.89 -15.73 11.87
N ALA A 81 7.73 -16.36 12.68
CA ALA A 81 7.57 -17.76 13.05
C ALA A 81 6.24 -18.01 13.78
N VAL A 82 5.87 -17.12 14.72
CA VAL A 82 4.60 -17.22 15.44
C VAL A 82 3.41 -17.01 14.50
N TYR A 83 3.47 -16.02 13.61
CA TYR A 83 2.41 -15.76 12.62
C TYR A 83 2.13 -17.00 11.74
N GLU A 84 3.17 -17.58 11.14
CA GLU A 84 3.00 -18.76 10.28
C GLU A 84 2.55 -20.00 11.06
N ASP A 85 2.98 -20.15 12.32
CA ASP A 85 2.51 -21.23 13.19
C ASP A 85 1.01 -21.10 13.53
N LEU A 86 0.54 -19.88 13.84
CA LEU A 86 -0.88 -19.63 14.08
C LEU A 86 -1.73 -19.89 12.83
N ARG A 87 -1.25 -19.50 11.65
CA ARG A 87 -1.92 -19.81 10.38
C ARG A 87 -2.00 -21.32 10.12
N ARG A 88 -0.91 -22.05 10.39
CA ARG A 88 -0.87 -23.51 10.25
C ARG A 88 -1.83 -24.20 11.21
N LYS A 89 -2.07 -23.62 12.39
CA LYS A 89 -3.07 -24.07 13.37
C LYS A 89 -4.52 -23.74 12.96
N GLY A 90 -4.72 -23.06 11.83
CA GLY A 90 -6.05 -22.71 11.32
C GLY A 90 -6.62 -21.41 11.87
N LEU A 91 -5.79 -20.56 12.48
CA LEU A 91 -6.22 -19.23 12.89
C LEU A 91 -6.38 -18.34 11.66
N GLU A 92 -7.59 -17.83 11.42
CA GLU A 92 -7.84 -16.88 10.34
C GLU A 92 -7.38 -15.49 10.75
N PHE A 93 -6.58 -14.89 9.88
CA PHE A 93 -6.09 -13.53 10.02
C PHE A 93 -6.89 -12.60 9.11
N PRO A 94 -7.21 -11.37 9.57
CA PRO A 94 -7.94 -10.42 8.75
C PRO A 94 -7.19 -10.14 7.45
N MET A 95 -7.91 -9.92 6.35
CA MET A 95 -7.27 -9.48 5.11
C MET A 95 -6.55 -8.15 5.40
N THR A 96 -5.27 -8.06 5.02
CA THR A 96 -4.56 -6.78 5.07
C THR A 96 -5.34 -5.82 4.22
N ASP A 97 -5.98 -4.82 4.84
CA ASP A 97 -6.75 -3.82 4.12
C ASP A 97 -5.77 -2.90 3.38
N LEU A 98 -5.36 -3.34 2.19
CA LEU A 98 -4.48 -2.61 1.29
C LEU A 98 -5.10 -1.27 0.87
N ASP A 99 -6.41 -1.07 1.05
CA ASP A 99 -7.10 0.18 0.73
C ASP A 99 -6.81 1.31 1.75
N MET A 100 -6.31 0.99 2.94
CA MET A 100 -5.80 2.02 3.89
C MET A 100 -4.37 2.48 3.54
N LEU A 101 -3.67 1.77 2.66
CA LEU A 101 -2.44 2.24 2.04
C LEU A 101 -2.84 2.96 0.75
N SER A 102 -3.04 4.28 0.83
CA SER A 102 -3.48 5.13 -0.29
C SER A 102 -2.93 4.64 -1.64
N PRO A 103 -3.79 4.13 -2.55
CA PRO A 103 -3.34 3.63 -3.83
C PRO A 103 -2.59 4.71 -4.59
N ILE A 104 -1.36 4.40 -5.03
CA ILE A 104 -0.59 5.27 -5.93
C ILE A 104 -1.41 5.42 -7.21
N HIS A 105 -2.07 6.57 -7.36
CA HIS A 105 -2.71 6.98 -8.61
C HIS A 105 -1.63 7.41 -9.60
N THR A 106 -0.85 6.47 -10.12
CA THR A 106 -0.11 6.74 -11.36
C THR A 106 -1.14 6.83 -12.48
N PRO A 107 -1.26 7.95 -13.21
CA PRO A 107 -2.17 8.04 -14.35
C PRO A 107 -1.86 6.93 -15.37
N GLN A 108 -2.91 6.44 -16.04
CA GLN A 108 -2.76 5.35 -17.00
C GLN A 108 -1.79 5.73 -18.12
N ARG A 109 -0.93 4.77 -18.50
CA ARG A 109 -0.09 4.85 -19.69
C ARG A 109 -0.98 5.05 -20.92
N THR A 110 -1.01 6.24 -21.48
CA THR A 110 -1.63 6.54 -22.77
C THR A 110 -0.79 5.90 -23.88
N VAL A 111 -0.95 4.59 -24.09
CA VAL A 111 -0.53 3.94 -25.32
C VAL A 111 -1.49 4.41 -26.40
N PHE A 112 -1.08 5.41 -27.18
CA PHE A 112 -1.75 5.75 -28.43
C PHE A 112 -1.72 4.50 -29.33
N ASN A 113 -2.90 3.95 -29.55
CA ASN A 113 -3.17 2.93 -30.56
C ASN A 113 -3.00 3.62 -31.92
N LEU A 114 -1.88 3.36 -32.61
CA LEU A 114 -1.64 3.92 -33.94
C LEU A 114 -2.49 3.12 -34.94
N GLU A 115 -3.66 3.66 -35.28
CA GLU A 115 -4.43 3.18 -36.44
C GLU A 115 -3.58 3.30 -37.70
N ALA A 116 -3.37 2.17 -38.38
CA ALA A 116 -2.69 2.12 -39.67
C ALA A 116 -3.60 2.72 -40.76
N PRO A 117 -3.09 3.56 -41.68
CA PRO A 117 -3.88 4.11 -42.76
C PRO A 117 -3.94 3.10 -43.91
N SER A 118 -5.14 2.79 -44.39
CA SER A 118 -5.36 2.19 -45.71
C SER A 118 -6.67 2.75 -46.27
N GLY A 119 -6.56 3.35 -47.44
CA GLY A 119 -7.58 4.23 -48.00
C GLY A 119 -8.64 3.55 -48.86
N GLN A 120 -9.49 4.47 -49.36
CA GLN A 120 -10.38 4.40 -50.53
C GLN A 120 -11.78 3.77 -50.42
N ASN A 121 -12.74 4.69 -50.52
CA ASN A 121 -13.92 4.71 -51.41
C ASN A 121 -15.34 4.52 -50.81
N SER A 122 -16.05 5.65 -50.82
CA SER A 122 -17.44 5.88 -51.26
C SER A 122 -18.67 5.47 -50.44
N VAL A 123 -19.40 6.53 -50.00
CA VAL A 123 -20.80 6.88 -50.35
C VAL A 123 -21.96 6.41 -49.42
N ARG A 124 -22.70 7.45 -48.92
CA ARG A 124 -24.13 7.52 -48.50
C ARG A 124 -24.54 6.78 -47.21
N ASP A 125 -25.58 7.13 -46.45
CA ASP A 125 -26.58 8.22 -46.37
C ASP A 125 -27.22 8.15 -44.96
N ASP A 126 -27.75 9.28 -44.50
CA ASP A 126 -28.97 9.53 -43.69
C ASP A 126 -29.29 8.90 -42.30
N ALA A 127 -29.71 9.83 -41.42
CA ALA A 127 -30.70 9.84 -40.32
C ALA A 127 -30.92 8.70 -39.29
N SER A 128 -30.87 9.13 -38.02
CA SER A 128 -31.80 8.88 -36.88
C SER A 128 -32.34 7.47 -36.59
N GLN A 129 -32.10 6.96 -35.37
CA GLN A 129 -33.13 6.78 -34.31
C GLN A 129 -32.66 5.89 -33.13
N ARG A 130 -33.01 6.35 -31.93
CA ARG A 130 -33.53 5.64 -30.73
C ARG A 130 -32.74 4.54 -30.00
N ALA A 131 -32.55 4.88 -28.72
CA ALA A 131 -32.61 4.10 -27.49
C ALA A 131 -33.12 2.64 -27.51
N ASP A 132 -32.39 1.83 -26.73
CA ASP A 132 -32.81 0.95 -25.63
C ASP A 132 -32.39 -0.53 -25.69
N HIS A 133 -31.69 -0.91 -24.61
CA HIS A 133 -31.73 -2.17 -23.87
C HIS A 133 -30.99 -3.44 -24.37
N THR A 134 -30.06 -3.86 -23.51
CA THR A 134 -29.72 -5.22 -23.04
C THR A 134 -29.36 -6.33 -24.06
N GLN A 135 -28.11 -6.82 -24.02
CA GLN A 135 -27.74 -8.17 -23.56
C GLN A 135 -26.29 -8.56 -23.94
N HIS A 136 -25.70 -9.35 -23.05
CA HIS A 136 -24.41 -10.00 -23.13
C HIS A 136 -24.24 -10.83 -24.42
N THR A 137 -23.09 -10.67 -25.09
CA THR A 137 -22.28 -11.78 -25.67
C THR A 137 -20.87 -11.25 -25.96
N ALA A 138 -19.92 -11.42 -25.04
CA ALA A 138 -18.51 -11.14 -25.33
C ALA A 138 -17.82 -12.46 -25.68
N SER A 139 -17.60 -12.62 -26.98
CA SER A 139 -16.84 -13.71 -27.61
C SER A 139 -15.39 -13.70 -27.12
N LEU A 140 -14.89 -14.89 -26.76
CA LEU A 140 -13.46 -15.17 -26.60
C LEU A 140 -12.71 -14.94 -27.93
N PRO A 141 -11.46 -14.46 -27.88
CA PRO A 141 -10.44 -14.96 -28.78
C PRO A 141 -9.27 -15.58 -27.99
N THR A 142 -9.21 -16.90 -28.11
CA THR A 142 -8.04 -17.74 -28.44
C THR A 142 -6.66 -17.28 -27.96
N LEU A 143 -6.15 -18.07 -27.02
CA LEU A 143 -4.74 -18.19 -26.63
C LEU A 143 -3.83 -18.44 -27.84
N ALA A 144 -2.85 -17.59 -28.06
CA ALA A 144 -1.70 -17.87 -28.92
C ALA A 144 -0.41 -17.61 -28.13
N THR A 145 0.10 -18.68 -27.55
CA THR A 145 1.47 -18.85 -27.10
C THR A 145 2.42 -18.76 -28.29
N LEU A 146 3.50 -17.97 -28.20
CA LEU A 146 4.84 -18.25 -28.77
C LEU A 146 5.81 -17.11 -28.44
N SER A 147 6.75 -17.42 -27.55
CA SER A 147 8.20 -17.25 -27.69
C SER A 147 8.76 -16.02 -28.43
N SER A 148 9.56 -15.19 -27.76
CA SER A 148 11.02 -15.13 -27.97
C SER A 148 11.64 -13.88 -27.32
N ASP A 149 12.64 -14.15 -26.47
CA ASP A 149 13.76 -13.30 -26.07
C ASP A 149 14.16 -12.22 -27.10
N THR A 150 13.61 -11.02 -26.98
CA THR A 150 14.17 -9.84 -27.64
C THR A 150 14.39 -8.75 -26.60
N SER A 151 15.68 -8.44 -26.40
CA SER A 151 16.15 -7.30 -25.63
C SER A 151 15.35 -6.05 -26.04
N ILE A 152 14.58 -5.50 -25.10
CA ILE A 152 13.83 -4.26 -25.26
C ILE A 152 14.85 -3.11 -25.21
N THR A 153 15.56 -2.88 -26.30
CA THR A 153 16.37 -1.66 -26.46
C THR A 153 15.43 -0.51 -26.80
N PRO A 154 15.22 0.47 -25.90
CA PRO A 154 14.34 1.61 -26.16
C PRO A 154 14.91 2.43 -27.32
N THR A 155 14.02 2.96 -28.18
CA THR A 155 14.45 3.78 -29.31
C THR A 155 15.09 5.09 -28.81
N PRO A 156 15.97 5.74 -29.61
CA PRO A 156 16.62 6.98 -29.21
C PRO A 156 15.63 8.09 -28.80
N GLU A 157 14.47 8.12 -29.45
CA GLU A 157 13.37 9.04 -29.18
C GLU A 157 12.72 8.77 -27.82
N GLN A 158 12.53 7.50 -27.46
CA GLN A 158 12.03 7.10 -26.14
C GLN A 158 13.01 7.48 -25.03
N ILE A 159 14.31 7.27 -25.26
CA ILE A 159 15.36 7.67 -24.31
C ILE A 159 15.39 9.20 -24.16
N GLY A 160 15.28 9.94 -25.27
CA GLY A 160 15.23 11.41 -25.26
C GLY A 160 14.05 11.94 -24.46
N LYS A 161 12.86 11.36 -24.66
CA LYS A 161 11.66 11.73 -23.91
C LYS A 161 11.77 11.44 -22.42
N LEU A 162 12.26 10.25 -22.05
CA LEU A 162 12.48 9.89 -20.65
C LEU A 162 13.47 10.83 -19.94
N ARG A 163 14.53 11.25 -20.64
CA ARG A 163 15.48 12.23 -20.10
C ARG A 163 14.84 13.59 -19.87
N SER A 164 13.99 14.05 -20.81
CA SER A 164 13.27 15.31 -20.66
C SER A 164 12.26 15.27 -19.51
N GLU A 165 11.54 14.16 -19.34
CA GLU A 165 10.62 13.98 -18.21
C GLU A 165 11.39 13.93 -16.88
N LEU A 166 12.53 13.24 -16.83
CA LEU A 166 13.39 13.19 -15.64
C LEU A 166 13.93 14.58 -15.27
N GLU A 167 14.32 15.38 -16.26
CA GLU A 167 14.78 16.76 -16.06
C GLU A 167 13.69 17.65 -15.47
N MET A 168 12.46 17.53 -15.99
CA MET A 168 11.31 18.26 -15.46
C MET A 168 11.00 17.88 -14.01
N VAL A 169 11.00 16.57 -13.71
CA VAL A 169 10.77 16.07 -12.34
C VAL A 169 11.89 16.53 -11.40
N SER A 170 13.15 16.47 -11.85
CA SER A 170 14.29 16.97 -11.06
C SER A 170 14.16 18.47 -10.77
N GLY A 171 13.68 19.25 -11.74
CA GLY A 171 13.38 20.67 -11.54
C GLY A 171 12.29 20.88 -10.49
N ASN A 172 11.19 20.13 -10.58
CA ASN A 172 10.08 20.22 -9.63
C ASN A 172 10.51 19.85 -8.20
N VAL A 173 11.30 18.78 -8.04
CA VAL A 173 11.84 18.38 -6.74
C VAL A 173 12.75 19.46 -6.15
N ARG A 174 13.58 20.10 -6.98
CA ARG A 174 14.43 21.20 -6.53
C ARG A 174 13.60 22.37 -6.02
N VAL A 175 12.60 22.83 -6.78
CA VAL A 175 11.73 23.94 -6.37
C VAL A 175 10.98 23.60 -5.09
N MET A 176 10.44 22.39 -4.96
CA MET A 176 9.77 21.94 -3.73
C MET A 176 10.73 21.90 -2.53
N SER A 177 11.98 21.47 -2.75
CA SER A 177 13.02 21.51 -1.72
C SER A 177 13.32 22.94 -1.30
N GLU A 178 13.45 23.88 -2.25
CA GLU A 178 13.67 25.30 -1.96
C GLU A 178 12.50 25.89 -1.16
N MET A 179 11.26 25.63 -1.56
CA MET A 179 10.05 26.06 -0.84
C MET A 179 10.00 25.53 0.60
N LEU A 180 10.41 24.28 0.82
CA LEU A 180 10.48 23.69 2.17
C LEU A 180 11.65 24.24 2.99
N THR A 181 12.71 24.74 2.35
CA THR A 181 13.88 25.28 3.03
C THR A 181 13.70 26.76 3.39
N GLU A 182 12.88 27.50 2.61
CA GLU A 182 12.48 28.88 2.93
C GLU A 182 11.50 28.97 4.12
N LEU A 183 10.78 27.88 4.42
CA LEU A 183 9.93 27.80 5.60
C LEU A 183 10.76 27.52 6.86
N VAL A 184 11.18 28.58 7.54
CA VAL A 184 11.74 28.49 8.89
C VAL A 184 10.58 28.32 9.89
N PRO A 185 10.47 27.23 10.66
CA PRO A 185 9.33 26.95 11.55
C PRO A 185 9.04 27.99 12.65
N THR A 186 9.85 29.04 12.75
CA THR A 186 9.77 30.07 13.79
C THR A 186 9.71 31.50 13.25
N GLN A 187 9.57 31.71 11.94
CA GLN A 187 9.34 33.03 11.35
C GLN A 187 8.05 33.00 10.51
N ALA A 188 6.93 33.32 11.15
CA ALA A 188 5.77 33.81 10.42
C ALA A 188 5.98 35.31 10.21
N GLU A 189 5.90 35.78 8.97
CA GLU A 189 5.99 37.21 8.69
C GLU A 189 4.81 37.93 9.35
N PRO A 190 5.02 39.11 9.96
CA PRO A 190 3.94 39.82 10.66
C PRO A 190 2.76 40.17 9.73
N ALA A 191 2.99 40.29 8.42
CA ALA A 191 1.95 40.48 7.42
C ALA A 191 1.02 39.25 7.24
N ASP A 192 1.53 38.03 7.46
CA ASP A 192 0.71 36.81 7.40
C ASP A 192 -0.25 36.71 8.60
N LEU A 193 0.11 37.32 9.73
CA LEU A 193 -0.74 37.40 10.91
C LEU A 193 -1.87 38.43 10.76
N GLU A 194 -1.66 39.52 10.00
CA GLU A 194 -2.71 40.51 9.73
C GLU A 194 -3.82 39.95 8.83
N LEU A 195 -3.54 38.95 7.99
CA LEU A 195 -4.53 38.28 7.15
C LEU A 195 -5.46 37.33 7.94
N LEU A 196 -5.14 37.03 9.21
CA LEU A 196 -5.92 36.16 10.09
C LEU A 196 -6.88 36.93 11.02
N GLN A 197 -6.91 38.26 10.95
CA GLN A 197 -7.91 39.12 11.62
C GLN A 197 -9.13 39.37 10.74
#